data_AF-A0A523UH25-F1
#
_entry.id   AF-A0A523UH25-F1
#
_cell.length_a   1.000
_cell.length_b   1.000
_cell.length_c   1.000
_cell.angle_alpha   90.00
_cell.angle_beta   90.00
_cell.angle_gamma   90.00
#
_symmetry.space_group_name_H-M   'P 1'
#
loop_
_entity.id
_entity.type
_entity.pdbx_description
1 polymer ?
#
loop_
_entity_poly.entity_id
_entity_poly.type
_entity_poly.pdbx_seq_one_letter_code
_entity_poly.pdbx_strand_id
1 'polypeptide(L)'
;MILNLKSEDDGELTSSGNTLKRWKESILNHFDNGITNGFTEGRNTKIRMLKRVSFALRNLEVYWRKMLLGFVPSRSCFHTI
;
A
#
# COMPACT_ATOMS: atom_id res chain seq x y z
N MET A 1 21.05 -17.14 4.66
CA MET A 1 20.63 -18.52 4.94
C MET A 1 19.11 -18.65 4.90
N ILE A 2 18.48 -18.53 3.71
CA ILE A 2 17.02 -18.76 3.48
C ILE A 2 16.77 -19.41 2.09
N LEU A 3 17.74 -19.42 1.17
CA LEU A 3 17.47 -19.70 -0.24
C LEU A 3 17.45 -21.19 -0.64
N ASN A 4 17.56 -22.11 0.31
CA ASN A 4 17.71 -23.55 0.02
C ASN A 4 16.79 -24.43 0.87
N LEU A 5 15.52 -24.04 0.99
CA LEU A 5 14.48 -24.97 1.41
C LEU A 5 13.98 -25.69 0.16
N LYS A 6 14.47 -26.91 -0.07
CA LYS A 6 13.72 -27.92 -0.83
C LYS A 6 12.50 -28.26 0.04
N SER A 7 11.37 -27.61 -0.20
CA SER A 7 10.11 -28.03 0.42
C SER A 7 9.44 -29.01 -0.53
N GLU A 8 9.49 -30.28 -0.16
CA GLU A 8 8.60 -31.32 -0.64
C GLU A 8 7.14 -30.82 -0.57
N ASP A 9 6.53 -30.60 -1.73
CA ASP A 9 5.08 -30.54 -1.99
C ASP A 9 4.20 -29.37 -1.51
N ASP A 10 4.73 -28.23 -1.03
CA ASP A 10 3.89 -27.05 -0.74
C ASP A 10 4.01 -25.94 -1.80
N GLY A 11 3.08 -25.91 -2.75
CA GLY A 11 3.01 -24.89 -3.81
C GLY A 11 2.97 -23.44 -3.29
N GLU A 12 2.39 -23.21 -2.11
CA GLU A 12 2.34 -21.89 -1.47
C GLU A 12 3.71 -21.42 -0.96
N LEU A 13 4.52 -22.35 -0.43
CA LEU A 13 5.85 -22.05 0.11
C LEU A 13 6.80 -21.68 -1.04
N THR A 14 6.75 -22.42 -2.15
CA THR A 14 7.55 -22.12 -3.34
C THR A 14 7.17 -20.77 -3.96
N SER A 15 5.87 -20.44 -4.04
CA SER A 15 5.37 -19.15 -4.52
C SER A 15 5.83 -17.98 -3.63
N SER A 16 5.74 -18.17 -2.31
CA SER A 16 6.20 -17.18 -1.32
C SER A 16 7.71 -16.97 -1.40
N GLY A 17 8.49 -18.05 -1.54
CA GLY A 17 9.94 -17.99 -1.72
C GLY A 17 10.35 -17.28 -3.02
N ASN A 18 9.64 -17.52 -4.12
CA ASN A 18 9.86 -16.82 -5.39
C ASN A 18 9.51 -15.33 -5.30
N THR A 19 8.43 -15.01 -4.59
CA THR A 19 8.06 -13.61 -4.30
C THR A 19 9.15 -12.92 -3.50
N LEU A 20 9.63 -13.53 -2.41
CA LEU A 20 10.73 -12.98 -1.60
C LEU A 20 12.01 -12.77 -2.41
N LYS A 21 12.37 -13.73 -3.28
CA LYS A 21 13.52 -13.57 -4.19
C LYS A 21 13.34 -12.37 -5.12
N ARG A 22 12.15 -12.18 -5.68
CA ARG A 22 11.84 -11.06 -6.59
C ARG A 22 11.91 -9.70 -5.90
N TRP A 23 11.43 -9.60 -4.65
CA TRP A 23 11.39 -8.35 -3.89
C TRP A 23 12.65 -8.06 -3.07
N LYS A 24 13.62 -8.99 -3.06
CA LYS A 24 14.87 -8.88 -2.29
C LYS A 24 15.58 -7.55 -2.51
N GLU A 25 15.74 -7.13 -3.76
CA GLU A 25 16.46 -5.88 -4.09
C GLU A 25 15.74 -4.66 -3.52
N SER A 26 14.42 -4.56 -3.70
CA SER A 26 13.61 -3.47 -3.14
C SER A 26 13.64 -3.44 -1.61
N ILE A 27 13.65 -4.61 -0.97
CA ILE A 27 13.77 -4.72 0.49
C ILE A 27 15.13 -4.22 0.96
N LEU A 28 16.23 -4.56 0.27
CA LEU A 28 17.56 -4.08 0.61
C LEU A 28 17.68 -2.56 0.38
N ASN A 29 17.19 -2.09 -0.76
CA ASN A 29 17.20 -0.67 -1.14
C ASN A 29 16.42 0.23 -0.17
N HIS A 30 15.46 -0.33 0.58
CA HIS A 30 14.75 0.38 1.65
C HIS A 30 15.67 0.75 2.83
N PHE A 31 16.61 -0.12 3.20
CA PHE A 31 17.53 0.14 4.31
C PHE A 31 18.56 1.21 3.95
N ASP A 32 18.95 1.30 2.68
CA ASP A 32 19.93 2.29 2.21
C ASP A 32 19.28 3.67 1.97
N ASN A 33 18.10 3.71 1.33
CA ASN A 33 17.45 4.97 0.94
C ASN A 33 16.39 5.46 1.94
N GLY A 34 15.97 4.63 2.88
CA GLY A 34 14.89 4.95 3.82
C GLY A 34 13.50 5.13 3.18
N ILE A 35 13.33 4.76 1.91
CA ILE A 35 12.07 4.93 1.17
C ILE A 35 11.07 3.89 1.64
N THR A 36 10.12 4.30 2.48
CA THR A 36 9.12 3.40 3.05
C THR A 36 7.86 3.31 2.19
N ASN A 37 7.19 2.15 2.18
CA ASN A 37 5.87 2.01 1.59
C ASN A 37 4.75 2.67 2.44
N GLY A 38 5.11 3.27 3.59
CA GLY A 38 4.16 3.81 4.55
C GLY A 38 3.29 4.94 3.98
N PHE A 39 3.84 5.77 3.09
CA PHE A 39 3.04 6.77 2.39
C PHE A 39 1.97 6.12 1.50
N THR A 40 2.35 5.13 0.71
CA THR A 40 1.44 4.37 -0.17
C THR A 40 0.38 3.62 0.63
N GLU A 41 0.76 3.00 1.75
CA GLU A 41 -0.15 2.31 2.67
C GLU A 41 -1.15 3.27 3.32
N GLY A 42 -0.70 4.46 3.71
CA GLY A 42 -1.57 5.53 4.20
C GLY A 42 -2.60 5.96 3.15
N ARG A 43 -2.17 6.16 1.90
CA ARG A 43 -3.07 6.47 0.77
C ARG A 43 -4.09 5.33 0.55
N ASN A 44 -3.64 4.09 0.50
CA ASN A 44 -4.49 2.92 0.29
C ASN A 44 -5.54 2.74 1.41
N THR A 45 -5.14 2.97 2.66
CA THR A 45 -6.04 2.91 3.81
C THR A 45 -7.11 3.99 3.72
N LYS A 46 -6.74 5.22 3.38
CA LYS A 46 -7.70 6.33 3.20
C LYS A 46 -8.68 6.06 2.07
N ILE A 47 -8.22 5.53 0.94
CA ILE A 47 -9.07 5.10 -0.18
C ILE A 47 -10.05 4.01 0.28
N ARG A 48 -9.56 3.00 1.01
CA ARG A 48 -10.39 1.90 1.52
C ARG A 48 -11.46 2.40 2.49
N MET A 49 -11.15 3.34 3.37
CA MET A 49 -12.13 3.99 4.25
C MET A 49 -13.18 4.75 3.46
N LEU A 50 -12.77 5.58 2.49
CA LEU A 50 -13.69 6.33 1.63
C LEU A 50 -14.63 5.41 0.84
N LYS A 51 -14.13 4.27 0.36
CA LYS A 51 -14.93 3.23 -0.29
C LYS A 51 -15.98 2.62 0.66
N ARG A 52 -15.60 2.31 1.91
CA ARG A 52 -16.51 1.74 2.93
C ARG A 52 -17.66 2.69 3.28
N VAL A 53 -17.36 3.97 3.52
CA VAL A 53 -18.37 4.98 3.87
C VAL A 53 -19.33 5.25 2.69
N SER A 54 -18.90 4.98 1.47
CA SER A 54 -19.60 5.43 0.26
C SER A 54 -20.54 4.42 -0.40
N PHE A 55 -21.02 3.39 0.32
CA PHE A 55 -22.03 2.43 -0.13
C PHE A 55 -21.89 2.05 -1.63
N ALA A 56 -20.74 1.47 -1.98
CA ALA A 56 -20.43 0.91 -3.30
C ALA A 56 -20.24 1.90 -4.48
N LEU A 57 -20.13 3.22 -4.25
CA LEU A 57 -19.65 4.22 -5.26
C LEU A 57 -20.11 3.92 -6.71
N ARG A 58 -21.42 3.70 -6.91
CA ARG A 58 -22.01 3.30 -8.20
C ARG A 58 -21.80 4.31 -9.33
N ASN A 59 -21.53 5.56 -8.96
CA ASN A 59 -21.24 6.64 -9.89
C ASN A 59 -19.76 7.04 -9.78
N LEU A 60 -19.02 6.91 -10.89
CA LEU A 60 -17.62 7.31 -11.01
C LEU A 60 -17.42 8.81 -10.74
N GLU A 61 -18.41 9.65 -11.05
CA GLU A 61 -18.37 11.07 -10.80
C GLU A 61 -18.31 11.39 -9.30
N VAL A 62 -19.14 10.70 -8.52
CA VAL A 62 -19.16 10.82 -7.06
C VAL A 62 -17.88 10.25 -6.45
N TYR A 63 -17.30 9.21 -7.07
CA TYR A 63 -16.02 8.64 -6.65
C TYR A 63 -14.88 9.65 -6.69
N TRP A 64 -14.63 10.31 -7.83
CA TRP A 64 -13.49 11.22 -7.96
C TRP A 64 -13.65 12.47 -7.09
N ARG A 65 -14.87 13.02 -6.98
CA ARG A 65 -15.15 14.17 -6.10
C ARG A 65 -14.86 13.84 -4.63
N LYS A 66 -15.25 12.65 -4.16
CA LYS A 66 -14.95 12.18 -2.81
C LYS A 66 -13.47 11.93 -2.58
N MET A 67 -12.76 11.39 -3.57
CA MET A 67 -11.31 11.22 -3.49
C MET A 67 -10.60 12.58 -3.42
N LEU A 68 -10.98 13.52 -4.27
CA LEU A 68 -10.43 14.87 -4.27
C LEU A 68 -10.62 15.52 -2.89
N LEU A 69 -11.87 15.58 -2.41
CA LEU A 69 -12.18 16.15 -1.09
C LEU A 69 -11.49 15.42 0.05
N GLY A 70 -11.45 14.09 0.00
CA GLY A 70 -10.80 13.27 1.02
C GLY A 70 -9.31 13.58 1.12
N PHE A 71 -8.62 13.81 0.01
CA PHE A 71 -7.18 14.07 -0.01
C PHE A 71 -6.79 15.55 0.07
N VAL A 72 -7.76 16.47 -0.02
CA VAL A 72 -7.51 17.90 0.23
C VAL A 72 -7.08 18.08 1.69
N PRO A 73 -5.92 18.70 1.95
CA PRO A 73 -5.52 19.03 3.31
C PRO A 73 -6.53 20.02 3.89
N SER A 74 -7.10 19.68 5.05
CA SER A 74 -8.04 20.58 5.73
C SER A 74 -7.31 21.85 6.16
N ARG A 75 -7.90 23.01 5.87
CA ARG A 75 -7.31 24.34 6.15
C ARG A 75 -6.92 24.54 7.62
N SER A 76 -7.48 23.75 8.54
CA SER A 76 -7.16 23.75 9.98
C SER A 76 -5.75 23.23 10.33
N CYS A 77 -5.00 22.64 9.38
CA CYS A 77 -3.58 22.30 9.59
C CYS A 77 -2.61 23.42 9.16
N PHE A 78 -3.12 24.55 8.63
CA PHE A 78 -2.34 25.76 8.34
C PHE A 78 -2.50 26.78 9.48
N HIS A 79 -2.37 26.34 10.74
CA HIS A 79 -2.07 27.31 11.80
C HIS A 79 -0.58 27.65 11.68
N THR A 80 -0.37 28.83 11.14
CA THR A 80 0.85 29.59 10.90
C THR A 80 1.90 29.39 12.00
N ILE A 81 3.13 29.05 11.61
CA ILE A 81 4.35 29.47 12.31
C ILE A 81 4.56 30.95 11.99
#